data_AF-V9IIH4-F1
#
_entry.id   AF-V9IIH4-F1
#
_cell.length_a   1.000
_cell.length_b   1.000
_cell.length_c   1.000
_cell.angle_alpha   90.00
_cell.angle_beta   90.00
_cell.angle_gamma   90.00
#
_symmetry.space_group_name_H-M   'P 1'
#
loop_
_entity.id
_entity.type
_entity.pdbx_description
1 polymer ?
#
loop_
_entity_poly.entity_id
_entity_poly.type
_entity_poly.pdbx_seq_one_letter_code
_entity_poly.pdbx_strand_id
1 'polypeptide(L)'
;MLSKEIENLQTLQCKTVLTLFDFIQILLNFDGNFIPDFFFNKDFFELIAKCIMYPQVIGFDAKNLEITAMLPVIMGNLLQSIILKDPLSYLVKCELSIYVQKHKNDYIELDNITSDMNNFSKLKQYVRGLIFLKHHNVLNQLDNIKELIYQSEDKIAYIFKFLARECIGELVSADLKPLVKNYLEILMEFLLMHYESSITIKIIELIENDTMLGPDFKKIEYGIHFLNTFKCEIFKYILKDIEKTIEILNDVVERNPFLF
;
A
#
# COMPACT_ATOMS: atom_id res chain seq x y z
N MET A 1 28.03 -13.83 -0.59
CA MET A 1 27.41 -14.81 -1.51
C MET A 1 26.80 -15.89 -0.61
N LEU A 2 25.46 -15.96 -0.48
CA LEU A 2 24.83 -17.08 0.23
C LEU A 2 25.09 -18.36 -0.55
N SER A 3 25.33 -19.49 0.11
CA SER A 3 25.52 -20.75 -0.61
C SER A 3 24.22 -21.12 -1.32
N LYS A 4 24.32 -21.75 -2.49
CA LYS A 4 23.18 -22.26 -3.27
C LYS A 4 22.24 -23.13 -2.44
N GLU A 5 22.78 -23.82 -1.43
CA GLU A 5 22.01 -24.66 -0.52
C GLU A 5 21.09 -23.84 0.39
N ILE A 6 21.54 -22.66 0.87
CA ILE A 6 20.71 -21.78 1.68
C ILE A 6 19.57 -21.19 0.85
N GLU A 7 19.84 -20.81 -0.39
CA GLU A 7 18.79 -20.32 -1.30
C GLU A 7 17.76 -21.43 -1.59
N ASN A 8 18.22 -22.65 -1.89
CA ASN A 8 17.33 -23.81 -2.05
C ASN A 8 16.49 -24.11 -0.79
N LEU A 9 17.08 -23.99 0.40
CA LEU A 9 16.38 -24.19 1.66
C LEU A 9 15.28 -23.13 1.86
N GLN A 10 15.58 -21.86 1.59
CA GLN A 10 14.60 -20.77 1.66
C GLN A 10 13.45 -20.97 0.66
N THR A 11 13.77 -21.35 -0.57
CA THR A 11 12.79 -21.71 -1.61
C THR A 11 11.87 -22.83 -1.10
N LEU A 12 12.44 -23.90 -0.51
CA LEU A 12 11.67 -25.03 0.02
C LEU A 12 10.80 -24.63 1.22
N GLN A 13 11.30 -23.77 2.10
CA GLN A 13 10.53 -23.21 3.22
C GLN A 13 9.31 -22.43 2.71
N CYS A 14 9.50 -21.54 1.75
CA CYS A 14 8.40 -20.76 1.17
C CYS A 14 7.35 -21.66 0.50
N LYS A 15 7.80 -22.68 -0.27
CA LYS A 15 6.88 -23.66 -0.88
C LYS A 15 6.09 -24.45 0.15
N THR A 16 6.73 -24.85 1.24
CA THR A 16 6.07 -25.55 2.36
C THR A 16 5.00 -24.65 2.99
N VAL A 17 5.29 -23.37 3.23
CA VAL A 17 4.32 -22.41 3.77
C VAL A 17 3.12 -22.23 2.83
N LEU A 18 3.34 -22.08 1.52
CA LEU A 18 2.26 -21.97 0.54
C LEU A 18 1.39 -23.23 0.50
N THR A 19 2.02 -24.40 0.46
CA THR A 19 1.32 -25.69 0.42
C THR A 19 0.50 -25.90 1.70
N LEU A 20 1.05 -25.50 2.85
CA LEU A 20 0.35 -25.53 4.13
C LEU A 20 -0.90 -24.65 4.10
N PHE A 21 -0.77 -23.41 3.64
CA PHE A 21 -1.90 -22.48 3.55
C PHE A 21 -2.98 -22.96 2.58
N ASP A 22 -2.59 -23.47 1.43
CA ASP A 22 -3.53 -24.04 0.45
C ASP A 22 -4.26 -25.27 1.02
N PHE A 23 -3.53 -26.16 1.70
CA PHE A 23 -4.13 -27.32 2.37
C PHE A 23 -5.13 -26.93 3.47
N ILE A 24 -4.79 -25.95 4.32
CA ILE A 24 -5.69 -25.46 5.35
C ILE A 24 -6.92 -24.81 4.72
N GLN A 25 -6.74 -24.02 3.66
CA GLN A 25 -7.83 -23.39 2.92
C GLN A 25 -8.81 -24.44 2.40
N ILE A 26 -8.31 -25.53 1.81
CA ILE A 26 -9.13 -26.66 1.36
C ILE A 26 -9.91 -27.26 2.54
N LEU A 27 -9.24 -27.52 3.67
CA LEU A 27 -9.88 -28.10 4.86
C LEU A 27 -10.96 -27.19 5.47
N LEU A 28 -10.73 -25.88 5.52
CA LEU A 28 -11.68 -24.89 6.04
C LEU A 28 -12.95 -24.79 5.20
N ASN A 29 -12.89 -25.13 3.92
CA ASN A 29 -14.05 -25.12 3.02
C ASN A 29 -14.98 -26.31 3.21
N PHE A 30 -14.59 -27.33 3.98
CA PHE A 30 -15.52 -28.39 4.35
C PHE A 30 -16.35 -27.98 5.57
N ASP A 31 -17.57 -28.51 5.66
CA ASP A 31 -18.49 -28.26 6.77
C ASP A 31 -18.16 -29.04 8.05
N GLY A 32 -17.06 -29.80 8.06
CA GLY A 32 -16.57 -30.54 9.22
C GLY A 32 -15.37 -29.89 9.90
N ASN A 33 -15.27 -30.06 11.22
CA ASN A 33 -14.08 -29.65 11.98
C ASN A 33 -12.98 -30.72 11.84
N PHE A 34 -12.31 -30.72 10.68
CA PHE A 34 -11.20 -31.64 10.40
C PHE A 34 -9.86 -31.18 10.98
N ILE A 35 -9.75 -29.90 11.33
CA ILE A 35 -8.54 -29.32 11.91
C ILE A 35 -8.71 -29.22 13.42
N PRO A 36 -7.85 -29.87 14.22
CA PRO A 36 -7.86 -29.72 15.66
C PRO A 36 -7.58 -28.28 16.10
N ASP A 37 -8.27 -27.80 17.13
CA ASP A 37 -8.16 -26.40 17.61
C ASP A 37 -6.73 -25.96 17.95
N PHE A 38 -5.87 -26.87 18.42
CA PHE A 38 -4.47 -26.57 18.75
C PHE A 38 -3.65 -26.10 17.54
N PHE A 39 -4.11 -26.42 16.33
CA PHE A 39 -3.49 -25.98 15.09
C PHE A 39 -3.66 -24.47 14.88
N PHE A 40 -4.82 -23.93 15.26
CA PHE A 40 -5.13 -22.50 15.19
C PHE A 40 -4.59 -21.76 16.42
N ASN A 41 -3.28 -21.83 16.58
CA ASN A 41 -2.57 -21.14 17.66
C ASN A 41 -2.02 -19.78 17.19
N LYS A 42 -1.42 -19.06 18.13
CA LYS A 42 -0.84 -17.74 17.89
C LYS A 42 0.22 -17.75 16.77
N ASP A 43 1.09 -18.76 16.74
CA ASP A 43 2.19 -18.83 15.76
C ASP A 43 1.65 -18.93 14.33
N PHE A 44 0.54 -19.63 14.14
CA PHE A 44 -0.14 -19.72 12.84
C PHE A 44 -0.67 -18.36 12.38
N PHE A 45 -1.38 -17.63 13.25
CA PHE A 45 -1.89 -16.30 12.92
C PHE A 45 -0.77 -15.28 12.73
N GLU A 46 0.32 -15.40 13.51
CA GLU A 46 1.51 -14.57 13.35
C GLU A 46 2.16 -14.82 11.98
N LEU A 47 2.23 -16.08 11.55
CA LEU A 47 2.74 -16.43 10.22
C LEU A 47 1.87 -15.83 9.11
N ILE A 48 0.53 -15.90 9.22
CA ILE A 48 -0.40 -15.22 8.30
C ILE A 48 -0.10 -13.71 8.25
N ALA A 49 -0.02 -13.06 9.42
CA ALA A 49 0.21 -11.63 9.50
C ALA A 49 1.56 -11.23 8.88
N LYS A 50 2.63 -11.99 9.13
CA LYS A 50 3.95 -11.79 8.49
C LYS A 50 3.88 -11.96 6.98
N CYS A 51 3.21 -12.99 6.48
CA CYS A 51 3.05 -13.23 5.05
C CYS A 51 2.22 -12.15 4.34
N ILE A 52 1.32 -11.47 5.03
CA ILE A 52 0.56 -10.34 4.48
C ILE A 52 1.37 -9.03 4.56
N MET A 53 1.93 -8.73 5.73
CA MET A 53 2.47 -7.40 6.03
C MET A 53 3.97 -7.25 5.68
N TYR A 54 4.77 -8.30 5.85
CA TYR A 54 6.20 -8.26 5.58
C TYR A 54 6.77 -9.64 5.20
N PRO A 55 6.38 -10.20 4.04
CA PRO A 55 6.67 -11.59 3.69
C PRO A 55 8.16 -11.90 3.52
N GLN A 56 9.01 -10.88 3.32
CA GLN A 56 10.46 -11.04 3.24
C GLN A 56 11.07 -11.63 4.51
N VAL A 57 10.46 -11.40 5.69
CA VAL A 57 10.95 -11.99 6.95
C VAL A 57 10.81 -13.51 6.97
N ILE A 58 9.95 -14.08 6.12
CA ILE A 58 9.73 -15.52 5.95
C ILE A 58 10.55 -16.07 4.76
N GLY A 59 11.20 -15.21 3.97
CA GLY A 59 12.01 -15.60 2.82
C GLY A 59 11.33 -15.42 1.45
N PHE A 60 10.11 -14.86 1.41
CA PHE A 60 9.46 -14.48 0.16
C PHE A 60 10.06 -13.17 -0.38
N ASP A 61 11.17 -13.29 -1.09
CA ASP A 61 11.94 -12.18 -1.64
C ASP A 61 12.03 -12.24 -3.18
N ALA A 62 12.80 -11.32 -3.74
CA ALA A 62 13.00 -11.19 -5.19
C ALA A 62 13.85 -12.31 -5.80
N LYS A 63 14.44 -13.20 -5.01
CA LYS A 63 15.19 -14.36 -5.53
C LYS A 63 14.27 -15.51 -5.90
N ASN A 64 13.08 -15.56 -5.30
CA ASN A 64 12.07 -16.60 -5.49
C ASN A 64 10.80 -16.03 -6.14
N LEU A 65 10.94 -15.30 -7.25
CA LEU A 65 9.84 -14.53 -7.88
C LEU A 65 8.58 -15.34 -8.14
N GLU A 66 8.71 -16.56 -8.66
CA GLU A 66 7.56 -17.43 -8.96
C GLU A 66 6.75 -17.75 -7.69
N ILE A 67 7.43 -18.12 -6.61
CA ILE A 67 6.81 -18.46 -5.33
C ILE A 67 6.22 -17.20 -4.67
N THR A 68 6.98 -16.10 -4.68
CA THR A 68 6.54 -14.81 -4.15
C THR A 68 5.31 -14.27 -4.90
N ALA A 69 5.19 -14.55 -6.20
CA ALA A 69 4.03 -14.15 -7.01
C ALA A 69 2.76 -14.94 -6.68
N MET A 70 2.89 -16.19 -6.21
CA MET A 70 1.73 -17.02 -5.79
C MET A 70 1.18 -16.62 -4.41
N LEU A 71 2.02 -16.04 -3.55
CA LEU A 71 1.67 -15.76 -2.16
C LEU A 71 0.38 -14.92 -2.01
N PRO A 72 0.17 -13.80 -2.73
CA PRO A 72 -1.06 -13.02 -2.57
C PRO A 72 -2.34 -13.81 -2.90
N VAL A 73 -2.29 -14.69 -3.91
CA VAL A 73 -3.47 -15.47 -4.32
C VAL A 73 -3.83 -16.50 -3.25
N ILE A 74 -2.84 -17.29 -2.81
CA ILE A 74 -3.02 -18.33 -1.79
C ILE A 74 -3.46 -17.70 -0.46
N MET A 75 -2.81 -16.60 -0.07
CA MET A 75 -3.17 -15.88 1.14
C MET A 75 -4.57 -15.27 1.07
N GLY A 76 -4.97 -14.78 -0.10
CA GLY A 76 -6.32 -14.22 -0.31
C GLY A 76 -7.40 -15.28 -0.10
N ASN A 77 -7.21 -16.46 -0.71
CA ASN A 77 -8.11 -17.59 -0.57
C ASN A 77 -8.19 -18.10 0.89
N LEU A 78 -7.04 -18.22 1.56
CA LEU A 78 -6.98 -18.62 2.97
C LEU A 78 -7.70 -17.61 3.86
N LEU A 79 -7.40 -16.31 3.69
CA LEU A 79 -7.98 -15.25 4.50
C LEU A 79 -9.50 -15.18 4.33
N GLN A 80 -10.02 -15.30 3.11
CA GLN A 80 -11.46 -15.38 2.86
C GLN A 80 -12.10 -16.58 3.57
N SER A 81 -11.45 -17.75 3.54
CA SER A 81 -11.96 -18.96 4.19
C SER A 81 -11.97 -18.83 5.71
N ILE A 82 -10.93 -18.23 6.30
CA ILE A 82 -10.83 -17.97 7.74
C ILE A 82 -11.89 -16.97 8.20
N ILE A 83 -12.13 -15.89 7.45
CA ILE A 83 -13.03 -14.81 7.87
C ILE A 83 -14.49 -15.26 7.98
N LEU A 84 -14.87 -16.30 7.24
CA LEU A 84 -16.20 -16.90 7.27
C LEU A 84 -16.41 -17.87 8.47
N LYS A 85 -15.37 -18.15 9.24
CA LYS A 85 -15.40 -19.12 10.35
C LYS A 85 -15.11 -18.44 11.67
N ASP A 86 -16.11 -18.35 12.55
CA ASP A 86 -15.88 -17.98 13.94
C ASP A 86 -15.42 -19.22 14.74
N PRO A 87 -14.44 -19.08 15.67
CA PRO A 87 -13.80 -17.84 16.14
C PRO A 87 -12.55 -17.41 15.35
N LEU A 88 -12.17 -18.12 14.28
CA LEU A 88 -10.93 -17.88 13.53
C LEU A 88 -10.86 -16.46 12.94
N SER A 89 -12.00 -15.95 12.48
CA SER A 89 -12.18 -14.58 11.99
C SER A 89 -11.73 -13.54 13.01
N TYR A 90 -12.09 -13.72 14.28
CA TYR A 90 -11.67 -12.84 15.37
C TYR A 90 -10.15 -12.95 15.62
N LEU A 91 -9.64 -14.18 15.75
CA LEU A 91 -8.23 -14.42 16.08
C LEU A 91 -7.26 -13.85 15.03
N VAL A 92 -7.56 -14.05 13.73
CA VAL A 92 -6.71 -13.49 12.66
C VAL A 92 -6.76 -11.96 12.64
N LYS A 93 -7.93 -11.35 12.90
CA LYS A 93 -8.07 -9.89 12.95
C LYS A 93 -7.32 -9.29 14.14
N CYS A 94 -7.32 -9.95 15.30
CA CYS A 94 -6.52 -9.51 16.44
C CYS A 94 -5.03 -9.48 16.10
N GLU A 95 -4.49 -10.54 15.52
CA GLU A 95 -3.06 -10.61 15.18
C GLU A 95 -2.69 -9.61 14.08
N LEU A 96 -3.54 -9.45 13.05
CA LEU A 96 -3.36 -8.42 12.02
C LEU A 96 -3.38 -7.01 12.61
N SER A 97 -4.29 -6.73 13.56
CA SER A 97 -4.36 -5.44 14.24
C SER A 97 -3.08 -5.14 15.01
N ILE A 98 -2.51 -6.13 15.71
CA ILE A 98 -1.22 -5.99 16.40
C ILE A 98 -0.11 -5.58 15.42
N TYR A 99 -0.01 -6.27 14.27
CA TYR A 99 1.00 -5.96 13.25
C TYR A 99 0.83 -4.57 12.64
N VAL A 100 -0.41 -4.19 12.32
CA VAL A 100 -0.73 -2.88 11.72
C VAL A 100 -0.42 -1.75 12.70
N GLN A 101 -0.79 -1.89 13.98
CA GLN A 101 -0.55 -0.88 15.01
C GLN A 101 0.93 -0.75 15.37
N LYS A 102 1.66 -1.88 15.45
CA LYS A 102 3.09 -1.87 15.77
C LYS A 102 3.92 -1.00 14.84
N HIS A 103 3.51 -0.89 13.57
CA HIS A 103 4.26 -0.18 12.55
C HIS A 103 3.62 1.14 12.12
N LYS A 104 2.49 1.53 12.73
CA LYS A 104 1.67 2.67 12.29
C LYS A 104 2.44 3.96 12.01
N ASN A 105 3.32 4.33 12.94
CA ASN A 105 4.08 5.57 12.86
C ASN A 105 5.26 5.47 11.86
N ASP A 106 5.67 4.25 11.50
CA ASP A 106 6.78 4.02 10.57
C ASP A 106 6.39 4.37 9.12
N TYR A 107 5.11 4.27 8.74
CA TYR A 107 4.66 4.39 7.34
C TYR A 107 3.71 5.56 7.05
N ILE A 108 2.99 6.09 8.03
CA ILE A 108 2.06 7.22 7.81
C ILE A 108 2.71 8.58 8.02
N GLU A 109 3.66 8.67 8.97
CA GLU A 109 4.32 9.94 9.28
C GLU A 109 5.46 10.16 8.29
N LEU A 110 5.13 10.83 7.18
CA LEU A 110 6.08 11.15 6.10
C LEU A 110 7.29 11.98 6.59
N ASP A 111 7.18 12.67 7.74
CA ASP A 111 8.31 13.35 8.39
C ASP A 111 9.44 12.39 8.80
N ASN A 112 9.10 11.16 9.23
CA ASN A 112 10.07 10.12 9.60
C ASN A 112 10.71 9.44 8.37
N ILE A 113 10.12 9.62 7.19
CA ILE A 113 10.56 8.97 5.95
C ILE A 113 11.81 9.64 5.37
N THR A 114 12.06 10.89 5.77
CA THR A 114 13.22 11.67 5.33
C THR A 114 14.51 11.31 6.08
N SER A 115 14.40 10.76 7.29
CA SER A 115 15.54 10.53 8.20
C SER A 115 16.13 9.12 8.10
N ASP A 116 15.35 8.10 7.70
CA ASP A 116 15.81 6.71 7.65
C ASP A 116 15.70 6.07 6.26
N MET A 117 16.58 6.51 5.36
CA MET A 117 16.59 6.13 3.94
C MET A 117 16.81 4.63 3.64
N ASN A 118 17.11 3.81 4.65
CA ASN A 118 17.42 2.40 4.48
C ASN A 118 16.20 1.47 4.59
N ASN A 119 15.02 1.97 5.00
CA ASN A 119 13.88 1.12 5.36
C ASN A 119 12.71 1.13 4.34
N PHE A 120 12.84 1.84 3.20
CA PHE A 120 11.77 1.95 2.19
C PHE A 120 11.27 0.62 1.63
N SER A 121 12.16 -0.39 1.52
CA SER A 121 11.77 -1.72 1.07
C SER A 121 10.80 -2.39 2.03
N LYS A 122 11.00 -2.21 3.34
CA LYS A 122 10.09 -2.68 4.39
C LYS A 122 8.79 -1.90 4.33
N LEU A 123 8.84 -0.56 4.37
CA LEU A 123 7.65 0.31 4.35
C LEU A 123 6.73 0.00 3.16
N LYS A 124 7.33 -0.18 1.97
CA LYS A 124 6.62 -0.60 0.77
C LYS A 124 5.81 -1.87 0.95
N GLN A 125 6.34 -2.85 1.66
CA GLN A 125 5.67 -4.15 1.85
C GLN A 125 4.53 -4.04 2.86
N TYR A 126 4.70 -3.21 3.90
CA TYR A 126 3.60 -2.89 4.81
C TYR A 126 2.43 -2.23 4.09
N VAL A 127 2.68 -1.21 3.25
CA VAL A 127 1.60 -0.56 2.50
C VAL A 127 0.94 -1.54 1.52
N ARG A 128 1.70 -2.43 0.87
CA ARG A 128 1.15 -3.53 0.07
C ARG A 128 0.26 -4.47 0.90
N GLY A 129 0.66 -4.78 2.13
CA GLY A 129 -0.16 -5.54 3.07
C GLY A 129 -1.48 -4.83 3.41
N LEU A 130 -1.45 -3.51 3.62
CA LEU A 130 -2.67 -2.72 3.85
C LEU A 130 -3.59 -2.73 2.62
N ILE A 131 -3.05 -2.51 1.41
CA ILE A 131 -3.77 -2.61 0.15
C ILE A 131 -4.39 -4.01 0.00
N PHE A 132 -3.62 -5.05 0.31
CA PHE A 132 -4.09 -6.44 0.27
C PHE A 132 -5.27 -6.67 1.21
N LEU A 133 -5.16 -6.27 2.48
CA LEU A 133 -6.24 -6.37 3.46
C LEU A 133 -7.47 -5.57 3.04
N LYS A 134 -7.25 -4.45 2.36
CA LYS A 134 -8.32 -3.61 1.84
C LYS A 134 -9.09 -4.28 0.71
N HIS A 135 -8.39 -4.85 -0.27
CA HIS A 135 -9.01 -5.62 -1.36
C HIS A 135 -9.83 -6.82 -0.85
N HIS A 136 -9.47 -7.38 0.30
CA HIS A 136 -10.19 -8.49 0.94
C HIS A 136 -11.23 -8.04 1.98
N ASN A 137 -11.57 -6.74 2.03
CA ASN A 137 -12.53 -6.15 2.97
C ASN A 137 -12.21 -6.36 4.47
N VAL A 138 -10.95 -6.66 4.81
CA VAL A 138 -10.52 -6.96 6.18
C VAL A 138 -10.06 -5.71 6.89
N LEU A 139 -9.40 -4.80 6.16
CA LEU A 139 -8.75 -3.62 6.74
C LEU A 139 -9.70 -2.79 7.61
N ASN A 140 -10.92 -2.54 7.12
CA ASN A 140 -11.94 -1.75 7.83
C ASN A 140 -12.52 -2.45 9.07
N GLN A 141 -12.25 -3.74 9.25
CA GLN A 141 -12.70 -4.55 10.38
C GLN A 141 -11.63 -4.68 11.47
N LEU A 142 -10.43 -4.13 11.23
CA LEU A 142 -9.36 -4.12 12.22
C LEU A 142 -9.55 -2.97 13.22
N ASP A 143 -9.10 -3.19 14.45
CA ASP A 143 -9.22 -2.21 15.51
C ASP A 143 -8.34 -0.98 15.25
N ASN A 144 -8.88 0.21 15.52
CA ASN A 144 -8.19 1.51 15.44
C ASN A 144 -7.61 1.83 14.05
N ILE A 145 -8.23 1.31 12.97
CA ILE A 145 -7.78 1.54 11.58
C ILE A 145 -8.14 2.91 11.03
N LYS A 146 -9.17 3.57 11.58
CA LYS A 146 -9.69 4.86 11.09
C LYS A 146 -8.59 5.93 11.06
N GLU A 147 -7.68 5.89 12.02
CA GLU A 147 -6.54 6.81 12.10
C GLU A 147 -5.53 6.65 10.95
N LEU A 148 -5.48 5.49 10.28
CA LEU A 148 -4.59 5.28 9.14
C LEU A 148 -5.07 5.98 7.87
N ILE A 149 -6.38 6.06 7.68
CA ILE A 149 -7.04 6.60 6.47
C ILE A 149 -7.49 8.06 6.70
N TYR A 150 -7.57 8.49 7.97
CA TYR A 150 -7.82 9.87 8.32
C TYR A 150 -6.80 10.81 7.64
N GLN A 151 -7.31 11.95 7.15
CA GLN A 151 -6.51 13.00 6.50
C GLN A 151 -5.74 12.54 5.25
N SER A 152 -6.39 11.74 4.39
CA SER A 152 -5.79 11.33 3.12
C SER A 152 -5.40 12.53 2.23
N GLU A 153 -6.19 13.61 2.25
CA GLU A 153 -5.88 14.88 1.56
C GLU A 153 -4.57 15.52 2.04
N ASP A 154 -4.37 15.62 3.36
CA ASP A 154 -3.16 16.20 3.94
C ASP A 154 -1.93 15.36 3.57
N LYS A 155 -2.07 14.04 3.53
CA LYS A 155 -1.00 13.11 3.12
C LYS A 155 -0.67 13.26 1.64
N ILE A 156 -1.67 13.41 0.77
CA ILE A 156 -1.46 13.69 -0.66
C ILE A 156 -0.76 15.04 -0.84
N ALA A 157 -1.18 16.08 -0.11
CA ALA A 157 -0.53 17.39 -0.13
C ALA A 157 0.92 17.32 0.37
N TYR A 158 1.21 16.46 1.35
CA TYR A 158 2.58 16.23 1.80
C TYR A 158 3.42 15.52 0.71
N ILE A 159 2.89 14.47 0.08
CA ILE A 159 3.56 13.78 -1.03
C ILE A 159 3.86 14.77 -2.18
N PHE A 160 2.92 15.66 -2.48
CA PHE A 160 3.12 16.75 -3.43
C PHE A 160 4.32 17.60 -3.01
N LYS A 161 4.32 18.16 -1.79
CA LYS A 161 5.42 18.97 -1.24
C LYS A 161 6.78 18.27 -1.30
N PHE A 162 6.79 16.95 -1.13
CA PHE A 162 8.01 16.13 -1.16
C PHE A 162 8.67 16.04 -2.55
N LEU A 163 7.93 16.36 -3.63
CA LEU A 163 8.46 16.36 -4.99
C LEU A 163 9.30 17.61 -5.31
N ALA A 164 9.32 18.61 -4.44
CA ALA A 164 10.15 19.79 -4.60
C ALA A 164 11.01 20.07 -3.37
N ARG A 165 12.11 20.78 -3.58
CA ARG A 165 12.97 21.30 -2.53
C ARG A 165 13.39 22.71 -2.85
N GLU A 166 13.65 23.51 -1.83
CA GLU A 166 14.23 24.83 -2.00
C GLU A 166 15.75 24.71 -2.18
N CYS A 167 16.28 25.37 -3.22
CA CYS A 167 17.70 25.43 -3.51
C CYS A 167 18.06 26.86 -3.92
N ILE A 168 18.85 27.55 -3.08
CA ILE A 168 19.30 28.94 -3.33
C ILE A 168 18.09 29.88 -3.57
N GLY A 169 17.02 29.73 -2.78
CA GLY A 169 15.80 30.54 -2.88
C GLY A 169 14.89 30.21 -4.06
N GLU A 170 15.23 29.22 -4.88
CA GLU A 170 14.39 28.72 -5.97
C GLU A 170 13.82 27.34 -5.63
N LEU A 171 12.58 27.10 -6.04
CA LEU A 171 11.96 25.78 -5.92
C LEU A 171 12.43 24.89 -7.08
N VAL A 172 13.04 23.75 -6.77
CA VAL A 172 13.55 22.80 -7.76
C VAL A 172 12.95 21.42 -7.52
N SER A 173 12.82 20.63 -8.59
CA SER A 173 12.38 19.22 -8.48
C SER A 173 13.34 18.44 -7.58
N ALA A 174 12.79 17.66 -6.66
CA ALA A 174 13.54 16.80 -5.78
C ALA A 174 14.06 15.59 -6.56
N ASP A 175 15.36 15.29 -6.41
CA ASP A 175 15.95 14.08 -6.99
C ASP A 175 15.56 12.86 -6.14
N LEU A 176 14.46 12.22 -6.54
CA LEU A 176 13.91 11.07 -5.84
C LEU A 176 14.64 9.78 -6.23
N LYS A 177 15.28 9.15 -5.25
CA LYS A 177 15.82 7.79 -5.43
C LYS A 177 14.70 6.84 -5.86
N PRO A 178 14.96 5.87 -6.76
CA PRO A 178 13.94 4.94 -7.26
C PRO A 178 13.14 4.20 -6.18
N LEU A 179 13.77 3.85 -5.05
CA LEU A 179 13.10 3.19 -3.93
C LEU A 179 12.07 4.08 -3.24
N VAL A 180 12.38 5.38 -3.13
CA VAL A 180 11.50 6.39 -2.52
C VAL A 180 10.32 6.64 -3.44
N LYS A 181 10.58 6.87 -4.73
CA LYS A 181 9.52 7.03 -5.73
C LYS A 181 8.55 5.85 -5.73
N ASN A 182 9.08 4.62 -5.76
CA ASN A 182 8.24 3.41 -5.76
C ASN A 182 7.41 3.27 -4.48
N TYR A 183 7.97 3.66 -3.34
CA TYR A 183 7.21 3.71 -2.10
C TYR A 183 6.06 4.72 -2.16
N LEU A 184 6.35 5.95 -2.63
CA LEU A 184 5.34 7.00 -2.76
C LEU A 184 4.23 6.63 -3.75
N GLU A 185 4.56 5.96 -4.86
CA GLU A 185 3.57 5.44 -5.82
C GLU A 185 2.60 4.46 -5.13
N ILE A 186 3.12 3.52 -4.34
CA ILE A 186 2.30 2.55 -3.61
C ILE A 186 1.49 3.22 -2.48
N LEU A 187 2.06 4.24 -1.83
CA LEU A 187 1.33 5.04 -0.84
C LEU A 187 0.20 5.84 -1.49
N MET A 188 0.44 6.46 -2.65
CA MET A 188 -0.60 7.12 -3.44
C MET A 188 -1.69 6.14 -3.86
N GLU A 189 -1.34 4.94 -4.33
CA GLU A 189 -2.32 3.88 -4.61
C GLU A 189 -3.20 3.57 -3.40
N PHE A 190 -2.59 3.44 -2.22
CA PHE A 190 -3.30 3.18 -0.97
C PHE A 190 -4.26 4.32 -0.57
N LEU A 191 -3.79 5.57 -0.59
CA LEU A 191 -4.59 6.76 -0.25
C LEU A 191 -5.76 6.96 -1.23
N LEU A 192 -5.55 6.59 -2.49
CA LEU A 192 -6.55 6.68 -3.56
C LEU A 192 -7.34 5.38 -3.75
N MET A 193 -7.37 4.48 -2.77
CA MET A 193 -8.16 3.24 -2.90
C MET A 193 -9.66 3.49 -2.93
N HIS A 194 -10.14 4.57 -2.30
CA HIS A 194 -11.56 4.91 -2.22
C HIS A 194 -11.83 6.28 -2.80
N TYR A 195 -12.84 6.33 -3.66
CA TYR A 195 -13.30 7.57 -4.25
C TYR A 195 -13.93 8.47 -3.20
N GLU A 196 -13.47 9.72 -3.15
CA GLU A 196 -13.98 10.78 -2.28
C GLU A 196 -13.88 12.10 -3.06
N SER A 197 -15.00 12.83 -3.19
CA SER A 197 -15.03 14.06 -3.99
C SER A 197 -14.01 15.11 -3.52
N SER A 198 -13.77 15.20 -2.21
CA SER A 198 -12.81 16.14 -1.62
C SER A 198 -11.36 15.81 -2.00
N ILE A 199 -10.99 14.53 -2.07
CA ILE A 199 -9.70 14.08 -2.61
C ILE A 199 -9.58 14.44 -4.10
N THR A 200 -10.65 14.29 -4.89
CA THR A 200 -10.65 14.66 -6.31
C THR A 200 -10.41 16.16 -6.48
N ILE A 201 -11.12 17.00 -5.73
CA ILE A 201 -10.89 18.45 -5.68
C ILE A 201 -9.42 18.72 -5.33
N LYS A 202 -8.90 18.05 -4.31
CA LYS A 202 -7.53 18.26 -3.86
C LYS A 202 -6.49 17.91 -4.93
N ILE A 203 -6.67 16.81 -5.65
CA ILE A 203 -5.78 16.42 -6.74
C ILE A 203 -5.79 17.48 -7.85
N ILE A 204 -6.97 17.97 -8.23
CA ILE A 204 -7.13 19.00 -9.26
C ILE A 204 -6.39 20.28 -8.82
N GLU A 205 -6.61 20.78 -7.59
CA GLU A 205 -5.89 21.94 -7.04
C GLU A 205 -4.36 21.80 -7.11
N LEU A 206 -3.84 20.59 -6.86
CA LEU A 206 -2.40 20.33 -6.91
C LEU A 206 -1.86 20.24 -8.35
N ILE A 207 -2.66 19.73 -9.29
CA ILE A 207 -2.32 19.67 -10.73
C ILE A 207 -2.31 21.08 -11.33
N GLU A 208 -3.18 21.96 -10.87
CA GLU A 208 -3.28 23.36 -11.31
C GLU A 208 -2.14 24.25 -10.80
N ASN A 209 -1.25 23.72 -9.96
CA ASN A 209 -0.13 24.49 -9.45
C ASN A 209 0.88 24.83 -10.56
N ASP A 210 0.87 26.10 -10.96
CA ASP A 210 1.67 26.70 -12.03
C ASP A 210 3.07 27.15 -11.56
N THR A 211 3.44 26.87 -10.30
CA THR A 211 4.78 27.20 -9.79
C THR A 211 5.83 26.47 -10.61
N MET A 212 6.77 27.22 -11.19
CA MET A 212 7.83 26.65 -12.02
C MET A 212 8.91 26.02 -11.14
N LEU A 213 9.21 24.74 -11.39
CA LEU A 213 10.33 24.02 -10.80
C LEU A 213 11.56 24.09 -11.71
N GLY A 214 12.69 24.53 -11.17
CA GLY A 214 14.00 24.41 -11.83
C GLY A 214 14.56 25.69 -12.45
N PRO A 215 15.86 25.71 -12.76
CA PRO A 215 16.53 26.87 -13.34
C PRO A 215 16.13 27.06 -14.82
N ASP A 216 15.93 28.32 -15.20
CA ASP A 216 15.52 28.88 -16.51
C ASP A 216 15.18 27.93 -17.66
N PHE A 217 16.12 27.13 -18.15
CA PHE A 217 15.97 26.35 -19.38
C PHE A 217 15.44 24.91 -19.19
N LYS A 218 15.19 24.47 -17.95
CA LYS A 218 14.58 23.16 -17.64
C LYS A 218 13.41 23.30 -16.66
N LYS A 219 12.59 24.34 -16.86
CA LYS A 219 11.41 24.61 -16.04
C LYS A 219 10.28 23.64 -16.36
N ILE A 220 9.65 23.11 -15.32
CA ILE A 220 8.41 22.32 -15.39
C ILE A 220 7.45 22.86 -14.35
N GLU A 221 6.18 23.00 -14.68
CA GLU A 221 5.16 23.34 -13.70
C GLU A 221 5.07 22.26 -12.62
N TYR A 222 4.92 22.67 -11.38
CA TYR A 222 4.95 21.77 -10.24
C TYR A 222 3.80 20.75 -10.30
N GLY A 223 2.59 21.23 -10.64
CA GLY A 223 1.44 20.36 -10.85
C GLY A 223 1.63 19.34 -11.97
N ILE A 224 2.26 19.74 -13.08
CA ILE A 224 2.60 18.84 -14.19
C ILE A 224 3.66 17.82 -13.77
N HIS A 225 4.64 18.20 -12.95
CA HIS A 225 5.62 17.25 -12.40
C HIS A 225 4.94 16.21 -11.47
N PHE A 226 4.01 16.64 -10.63
CA PHE A 226 3.20 15.76 -9.78
C PHE A 226 2.35 14.80 -10.59
N LEU A 227 1.59 15.30 -11.56
CA LEU A 227 0.77 14.48 -12.46
C LEU A 227 1.63 13.46 -13.19
N ASN A 228 2.75 13.86 -13.79
CA ASN A 228 3.63 12.94 -14.51
C ASN A 228 4.24 11.86 -13.61
N THR A 229 4.43 12.16 -12.32
CA THR A 229 4.99 11.22 -11.35
C THR A 229 3.97 10.17 -10.92
N PHE A 230 2.70 10.56 -10.69
CA PHE A 230 1.66 9.70 -10.12
C PHE A 230 0.46 9.48 -11.06
N LYS A 231 0.62 9.69 -12.37
CA LYS A 231 -0.45 9.61 -13.36
C LYS A 231 -1.21 8.29 -13.31
N CYS A 232 -0.51 7.18 -13.07
CA CYS A 232 -1.12 5.86 -13.08
C CYS A 232 -2.10 5.71 -11.92
N GLU A 233 -1.71 6.16 -10.73
CA GLU A 233 -2.48 6.10 -9.49
C GLU A 233 -3.66 7.08 -9.57
N ILE A 234 -3.41 8.30 -10.03
CA ILE A 234 -4.43 9.36 -10.20
C ILE A 234 -5.49 8.96 -11.23
N PHE A 235 -5.09 8.47 -12.42
CA PHE A 235 -6.08 8.09 -13.43
C PHE A 235 -6.87 6.85 -13.03
N LYS A 236 -6.24 5.83 -12.43
CA LYS A 236 -6.97 4.68 -11.88
C LYS A 236 -8.01 5.11 -10.84
N TYR A 237 -7.70 6.13 -10.04
CA TYR A 237 -8.61 6.68 -9.04
C TYR A 237 -9.79 7.43 -9.66
N ILE A 238 -9.52 8.36 -10.58
CA ILE A 238 -10.54 9.13 -11.30
C ILE A 238 -11.51 8.19 -12.02
N LEU A 239 -11.00 7.12 -12.62
CA LEU A 239 -11.83 6.14 -13.35
C LEU A 239 -12.75 5.31 -12.45
N LYS A 240 -12.65 5.40 -11.11
CA LYS A 240 -13.56 4.68 -10.19
C LYS A 240 -14.96 5.27 -10.17
N ASP A 241 -15.09 6.58 -10.38
CA ASP A 241 -16.38 7.29 -10.40
C ASP A 241 -16.29 8.46 -11.40
N ILE A 242 -16.35 8.10 -12.68
CA ILE A 242 -16.18 9.04 -13.80
C ILE A 242 -17.25 10.12 -13.77
N GLU A 243 -18.50 9.76 -13.45
CA GLU A 243 -19.62 10.70 -13.43
C GLU A 243 -19.36 11.83 -12.43
N LYS A 244 -19.03 11.48 -11.17
CA LYS A 244 -18.72 12.49 -10.17
C LYS A 244 -17.45 13.28 -10.50
N THR A 245 -16.43 12.65 -11.07
CA THR A 245 -15.23 13.41 -11.46
C THR A 245 -15.53 14.41 -12.57
N ILE A 246 -16.36 14.06 -13.55
CA ILE A 246 -16.77 15.00 -14.61
C ILE A 246 -17.59 16.14 -14.00
N GLU A 247 -18.50 15.87 -13.07
CA GLU A 247 -19.25 16.91 -12.36
C GLU A 247 -18.30 17.89 -11.65
N ILE A 248 -17.32 17.37 -10.89
CA ILE A 248 -16.32 18.21 -10.20
C ILE A 248 -15.47 19.00 -11.19
N LEU A 249 -15.04 18.40 -12.31
CA LEU A 249 -14.26 19.09 -13.32
C LEU A 249 -15.06 20.22 -13.97
N ASN A 250 -16.34 20.00 -14.29
CA ASN A 250 -17.22 21.04 -14.83
C ASN A 250 -17.40 22.19 -13.83
N ASP A 251 -17.62 21.88 -12.55
CA ASP A 251 -17.72 22.88 -11.49
C ASP A 251 -16.44 23.73 -11.37
N VAL A 252 -15.27 23.10 -11.54
CA VAL A 252 -13.97 23.79 -11.51
C VAL A 252 -13.79 24.68 -12.75
N VAL A 253 -14.13 24.18 -13.95
CA VAL A 253 -14.11 24.95 -15.20
C VAL A 253 -15.01 26.18 -15.12
N GLU A 254 -16.23 26.01 -14.60
CA GLU A 254 -17.18 27.12 -14.46
C GLU A 254 -16.69 28.19 -13.48
N ARG A 255 -16.00 27.78 -12.40
CA ARG A 255 -15.41 28.70 -11.41
C ARG A 255 -14.16 29.40 -11.92
N ASN A 256 -13.42 28.78 -12.83
CA ASN A 256 -12.16 29.32 -13.34
C ASN A 256 -11.97 28.95 -14.84
N PRO A 257 -12.60 29.71 -15.76
CA PRO A 257 -12.70 29.36 -17.18
C PRO A 257 -11.38 29.44 -17.97
N PHE A 258 -10.28 29.85 -17.33
CA PHE A 258 -8.95 29.91 -17.92
C PHE A 258 -8.11 28.64 -17.69
N LEU A 259 -8.69 27.60 -17.09
CA LEU A 259 -8.00 26.37 -16.70
C LEU A 259 -7.75 25.36 -17.83
N PHE A 260 -8.28 25.59 -19.03
CA PHE A 260 -8.12 24.71 -20.20
C PHE A 260 -7.94 25.49 -21.50
#